data_AF-A0A8D9EJV5-F1
#
_entry.id   AF-A0A8D9EJV5-F1
#
_cell.length_a   1.000
_cell.length_b   1.000
_cell.length_c   1.000
_cell.angle_alpha   90.00
_cell.angle_beta   90.00
_cell.angle_gamma   90.00
#
_symmetry.space_group_name_H-M   'P 1'
#
loop_
_entity.id
_entity.type
_entity.pdbx_description
1 polymer ?
#
loop_
_entity_poly.entity_id
_entity_poly.type
_entity_poly.pdbx_seq_one_letter_code
_entity_poly.pdbx_strand_id
1 'polypeptide(L)'
;MEAIKKSLNKTKIKTLYLGDNFIQDLYTPSKYTHCDTVAVCAEQAAEGFHTKLDPDSSHLKSNLWDSYFYIRSNEKKYPTIWSDILKKHCKICVPSISYLASEPINKTYTTFDHEDSGFNTAGFHPNK
;
A
#
# COMPACT_ATOMS: atom_id res chain seq x y z
N MET A 1 5.73 14.26 -14.78
CA MET A 1 6.45 13.23 -15.57
C MET A 1 7.31 13.79 -16.68
N GLU A 2 6.87 14.82 -17.43
CA GLU A 2 7.67 15.39 -18.53
C GLU A 2 9.04 15.94 -18.11
N ALA A 3 9.14 16.57 -16.95
CA ALA A 3 10.43 17.03 -16.41
C ALA A 3 11.44 15.88 -16.23
N ILE A 4 10.99 14.73 -15.70
CA ILE A 4 11.81 13.53 -15.49
C ILE A 4 12.21 12.88 -16.82
N LYS A 5 11.28 12.82 -17.79
CA LYS A 5 11.58 12.32 -19.14
C LYS A 5 12.67 13.15 -19.82
N LYS A 6 12.55 14.48 -19.72
CA LYS A 6 13.52 15.44 -20.25
C LYS A 6 14.89 15.29 -19.58
N SER A 7 14.94 15.19 -18.26
CA SER A 7 16.21 15.05 -17.53
C SER A 7 16.92 13.72 -17.82
N LEU A 8 16.17 12.65 -18.07
CA LEU A 8 16.71 11.33 -18.40
C LEU A 8 16.97 11.12 -19.90
N ASN A 9 16.65 12.11 -20.75
CA ASN A 9 16.67 12.00 -22.21
C ASN A 9 15.95 10.74 -22.74
N LYS A 10 14.79 10.42 -22.16
CA LYS A 10 13.99 9.23 -22.52
C LYS A 10 12.58 9.64 -22.94
N THR A 11 12.10 9.04 -24.03
CA THR A 11 10.72 9.23 -24.53
C THR A 11 9.71 8.41 -23.71
N LYS A 12 10.13 7.26 -23.17
CA LYS A 12 9.33 6.40 -22.30
C LYS A 12 10.14 6.01 -21.06
N ILE A 13 9.50 6.13 -19.90
CA ILE A 13 10.06 5.72 -18.61
C ILE A 13 9.06 4.80 -17.91
N LYS A 14 9.57 3.76 -17.25
CA LYS A 14 8.81 2.99 -16.27
C LYS A 14 9.12 3.61 -14.91
N THR A 15 8.09 3.94 -14.16
CA THR A 15 8.25 4.58 -12.85
C THR A 15 7.41 3.85 -11.82
N LEU A 16 8.01 3.73 -10.64
CA LEU A 16 7.39 3.23 -9.43
C LEU A 16 7.59 4.32 -8.38
N TYR A 17 6.51 4.81 -7.80
CA TYR A 17 6.54 5.84 -6.77
C TYR A 17 6.15 5.22 -5.42
N LEU A 18 6.93 5.50 -4.39
CA LEU A 18 6.74 4.94 -3.05
C LEU A 18 6.39 6.08 -2.10
N GLY A 19 5.40 5.89 -1.24
CA GLY A 19 5.09 6.87 -0.21
C GLY A 19 4.03 6.41 0.78
N ASP A 20 3.90 7.19 1.84
CA ASP A 20 3.01 6.97 2.97
C ASP A 20 1.78 7.88 2.92
N ASN A 21 1.80 8.97 2.14
CA ASN A 21 0.65 9.85 2.01
C ASN A 21 -0.37 9.32 0.98
N PHE A 22 -1.53 8.87 1.43
CA PHE A 22 -2.49 8.19 0.55
C PHE A 22 -3.06 9.07 -0.56
N ILE A 23 -3.10 10.40 -0.34
CA ILE A 23 -3.63 11.33 -1.33
C ILE A 23 -2.53 11.82 -2.26
N GLN A 24 -1.43 12.30 -1.70
CA GLN A 24 -0.37 12.98 -2.44
C GLN A 24 0.56 11.98 -3.14
N ASP A 25 0.86 10.86 -2.48
CA ASP A 25 1.85 9.89 -2.96
C ASP A 25 1.22 8.70 -3.68
N LEU A 26 -0.05 8.41 -3.44
CA LEU A 26 -0.72 7.23 -4.02
C LEU A 26 -1.77 7.66 -5.04
N TYR A 27 -2.84 8.31 -4.59
CA TYR A 27 -3.95 8.73 -5.44
C TYR A 27 -3.49 9.66 -6.58
N THR A 28 -2.77 10.74 -6.25
CA THR A 28 -2.39 11.78 -7.20
C THR A 28 -1.51 11.25 -8.33
N PRO A 29 -0.36 10.58 -8.07
CA PRO A 29 0.48 10.05 -9.14
C PRO A 29 -0.20 8.92 -9.92
N SER A 30 -0.97 8.05 -9.25
CA SER A 30 -1.76 7.01 -9.92
C SER A 30 -2.75 7.61 -10.92
N LYS A 31 -3.48 8.65 -10.51
CA LYS A 31 -4.56 9.26 -11.31
C LYS A 31 -4.06 10.19 -12.42
N TYR A 32 -3.07 11.02 -12.13
CA TYR A 32 -2.68 12.13 -13.02
C TYR A 32 -1.38 11.88 -13.77
N THR A 33 -0.57 10.90 -13.36
CA THR A 33 0.71 10.61 -14.01
C THR A 33 0.83 9.21 -14.58
N HIS A 34 -0.14 8.33 -14.26
CA HIS A 34 -0.14 6.90 -14.61
C HIS A 34 1.13 6.16 -14.17
N CYS A 35 1.73 6.62 -13.07
CA CYS A 35 2.84 5.94 -12.42
C CYS A 35 2.29 4.78 -11.59
N ASP A 36 3.01 3.65 -11.56
CA ASP A 36 2.72 2.61 -10.57
C ASP A 36 3.11 3.15 -9.19
N THR A 37 2.31 2.86 -8.17
CA THR A 37 2.58 3.33 -6.80
C THR A 37 2.60 2.17 -5.82
N VAL A 38 3.36 2.36 -4.74
CA VAL A 38 3.49 1.42 -3.63
C VAL A 38 3.30 2.18 -2.33
N ALA A 39 2.38 1.70 -1.51
CA ALA A 39 2.12 2.28 -0.21
C ALA A 39 3.13 1.78 0.81
N VAL A 40 3.65 2.69 1.63
CA VAL A 40 4.43 2.39 2.82
C VAL A 40 3.55 2.72 4.02
N CYS A 41 3.12 1.71 4.77
CA CYS A 41 2.11 1.87 5.83
C CYS A 41 2.48 1.02 7.05
N ALA A 42 2.95 1.68 8.11
CA ALA A 42 3.41 1.02 9.33
C ALA A 42 2.27 0.29 10.06
N GLU A 43 1.03 0.78 9.92
CA GLU A 43 -0.18 0.16 10.46
C GLU A 43 -0.36 -1.28 9.94
N GLN A 44 0.14 -1.59 8.74
CA GLN A 44 0.13 -2.96 8.22
C GLN A 44 0.90 -3.92 9.15
N ALA A 45 2.10 -3.54 9.59
CA ALA A 45 2.89 -4.32 10.53
C ALA A 45 2.22 -4.33 11.90
N ALA A 46 1.79 -3.15 12.38
CA ALA A 46 1.15 -3.03 13.70
C ALA A 46 -0.07 -3.95 13.80
N GLU A 47 -0.99 -3.90 12.85
CA GLU A 47 -2.24 -4.67 12.83
C GLU A 47 -2.07 -6.17 12.55
N GLY A 48 -0.84 -6.64 12.40
CA GLY A 48 -0.53 -8.06 12.38
C GLY A 48 -0.73 -8.73 11.03
N PHE A 49 -0.62 -7.97 9.94
CA PHE A 49 -0.61 -8.51 8.57
C PHE A 49 0.72 -9.20 8.24
N HIS A 50 1.31 -9.96 9.18
CA HIS A 50 2.28 -11.07 8.97
C HIS A 50 3.75 -10.90 9.40
N THR A 51 4.09 -10.02 10.34
CA THR A 51 5.39 -10.09 11.05
C THR A 51 5.23 -9.80 12.54
N LYS A 52 6.33 -9.97 13.32
CA LYS A 52 6.41 -9.63 14.76
C LYS A 52 5.70 -8.30 15.00
N LEU A 53 4.91 -8.24 16.07
CA LEU A 53 4.29 -7.01 16.55
C LEU A 53 5.33 -5.90 16.52
N ASP A 54 5.01 -4.85 15.77
CA ASP A 54 5.81 -3.64 15.75
C ASP A 54 5.99 -3.15 17.20
N PRO A 55 7.20 -2.78 17.65
CA PRO A 55 7.43 -2.24 19.00
C PRO A 55 6.51 -1.07 19.32
N ASP A 56 6.14 -0.29 18.31
CA ASP A 56 5.28 0.89 18.39
C ASP A 56 3.81 0.56 18.10
N SER A 57 3.45 -0.73 18.05
CA SER A 57 2.08 -1.17 17.75
C SER A 57 1.02 -0.62 18.73
N SER A 58 1.40 -0.28 19.96
CA SER A 58 0.51 0.40 20.92
C SER A 58 0.12 1.82 20.51
N HIS A 59 0.94 2.48 19.69
CA HIS A 59 0.69 3.82 19.17
C HIS A 59 0.01 3.81 17.80
N LEU A 60 0.27 2.77 17.00
CA LEU A 60 -0.26 2.63 15.65
C LEU A 60 -1.63 1.96 15.59
N LYS A 61 -1.97 1.15 16.60
CA LYS A 61 -3.32 0.57 16.69
C LYS A 61 -4.27 1.54 17.34
N SER A 62 -5.42 1.69 16.71
CA SER A 62 -6.51 2.40 17.32
C SER A 62 -7.14 1.57 18.44
N ASN A 63 -7.31 2.20 19.61
CA ASN A 63 -8.07 1.66 20.75
C ASN A 63 -9.54 2.10 20.74
N LEU A 64 -9.91 3.02 19.84
CA LEU A 64 -11.24 3.64 19.77
C LEU A 64 -11.94 3.30 18.46
N TRP A 65 -11.29 3.62 17.35
CA TRP A 65 -11.66 3.23 16.00
C TRP A 65 -11.17 1.80 15.76
N ASP A 66 -11.88 1.02 14.94
CA ASP A 66 -11.46 -0.34 14.56
C ASP A 66 -10.15 -0.30 13.74
N SER A 67 -9.82 -1.38 13.03
CA SER A 67 -8.69 -1.42 12.10
C SER A 67 -8.68 -0.23 11.13
N TYR A 68 -7.48 0.26 10.84
CA TYR A 68 -7.21 1.26 9.81
C TYR A 68 -7.68 0.79 8.42
N PHE A 69 -7.67 -0.52 8.17
CA PHE A 69 -7.99 -1.14 6.90
C PHE A 69 -9.44 -1.66 6.81
N TYR A 70 -10.06 -2.02 7.94
CA TYR A 70 -11.42 -2.56 7.91
C TYR A 70 -12.25 -2.24 9.16
N ILE A 71 -13.56 -2.22 8.96
CA ILE A 71 -14.55 -2.16 10.03
C ILE A 71 -15.16 -3.56 10.18
N ARG A 72 -15.18 -4.09 11.40
CA ARG A 72 -15.85 -5.35 11.73
C ARG A 72 -17.32 -5.12 12.04
N SER A 73 -18.19 -5.83 11.34
CA SER A 73 -19.62 -5.86 11.62
C SER A 73 -20.19 -7.24 11.30
N ASN A 74 -20.89 -7.85 12.27
CA ASN A 74 -21.49 -9.19 12.15
C ASN A 74 -20.53 -10.24 11.55
N GLU A 75 -19.32 -10.34 12.11
CA GLU A 75 -18.24 -11.25 11.69
C GLU A 75 -17.64 -10.98 10.29
N LYS A 76 -18.19 -10.01 9.55
CA LYS A 76 -17.65 -9.56 8.26
C LYS A 76 -16.72 -8.38 8.43
N LYS A 77 -15.73 -8.29 7.53
CA LYS A 77 -14.83 -7.14 7.41
C LYS A 77 -15.25 -6.31 6.20
N TYR A 78 -15.49 -5.03 6.43
CA TYR A 78 -15.81 -4.06 5.40
C TYR A 78 -14.60 -3.14 5.21
N PRO A 79 -14.11 -2.91 3.97
CA PRO A 79 -12.95 -2.06 3.74
C PRO A 79 -13.24 -0.62 4.20
N THR A 80 -12.25 0.01 4.84
CA THR A 80 -12.30 1.46 5.10
C THR A 80 -12.05 2.23 3.80
N ILE A 81 -12.29 3.54 3.84
CA ILE A 81 -11.91 4.44 2.74
C ILE A 81 -10.40 4.33 2.42
N TRP A 82 -9.56 4.08 3.42
CA TRP A 82 -8.12 3.95 3.26
C TRP A 82 -7.75 2.68 2.52
N SER A 83 -8.36 1.55 2.87
CA SER A 83 -8.23 0.31 2.10
C SER A 83 -8.73 0.46 0.67
N ASP A 84 -9.83 1.19 0.48
CA ASP A 84 -10.36 1.48 -0.85
C ASP A 84 -9.39 2.29 -1.71
N ILE A 85 -8.73 3.30 -1.12
CA ILE A 85 -7.70 4.09 -1.81
C ILE A 85 -6.49 3.22 -2.15
N LEU A 86 -5.99 2.43 -1.19
CA LEU A 86 -4.87 1.50 -1.42
C LEU A 86 -5.17 0.57 -2.59
N LYS A 87 -6.33 -0.07 -2.51
CA LYS A 87 -6.80 -1.03 -3.50
C LYS A 87 -6.91 -0.40 -4.88
N LYS A 88 -7.43 0.82 -5.01
CA LYS A 88 -7.67 1.47 -6.31
C LYS A 88 -6.43 2.15 -6.89
N HIS A 89 -5.54 2.63 -6.04
CA HIS A 89 -4.47 3.52 -6.48
C HIS A 89 -3.07 2.96 -6.31
N CYS A 90 -2.88 1.84 -5.62
CA CYS A 90 -1.57 1.20 -5.39
C CYS A 90 -1.50 -0.18 -6.02
N LYS A 91 -0.26 -0.63 -6.30
CA LYS A 91 0.01 -2.01 -6.68
C LYS A 91 0.09 -2.92 -5.46
N ILE A 92 0.86 -2.49 -4.47
CA ILE A 92 1.05 -3.20 -3.21
C ILE A 92 1.16 -2.22 -2.04
N CYS A 93 0.91 -2.72 -0.83
CA CYS A 93 1.18 -2.06 0.43
C CYS A 93 2.25 -2.84 1.19
N VAL A 94 3.22 -2.13 1.76
CA VAL A 94 4.32 -2.71 2.54
C VAL A 94 4.50 -2.00 3.87
N PRO A 95 5.02 -2.67 4.91
CA PRO A 95 5.20 -2.06 6.22
C PRO A 95 6.34 -1.03 6.25
N SER A 96 7.35 -1.19 5.40
CA SER A 96 8.50 -0.30 5.34
C SER A 96 9.25 -0.43 4.01
N ILE A 97 10.06 0.57 3.69
CA ILE A 97 11.01 0.50 2.56
C ILE A 97 12.10 -0.54 2.86
N SER A 98 12.51 -0.69 4.12
CA SER A 98 13.48 -1.69 4.54
C SER A 98 13.04 -3.12 4.23
N TYR A 99 11.73 -3.42 4.36
CA TYR A 99 11.18 -4.69 3.91
C TYR A 99 11.43 -4.90 2.42
N LEU A 100 11.06 -3.96 1.56
CA LEU A 100 11.30 -4.06 0.11
C LEU A 100 12.78 -4.21 -0.24
N ALA A 101 13.67 -3.49 0.46
CA ALA A 101 15.10 -3.55 0.24
C ALA A 101 15.73 -4.89 0.65
N SER A 102 15.09 -5.61 1.57
CA SER A 102 15.54 -6.94 2.02
C SER A 102 15.13 -8.08 1.07
N GLU A 103 14.19 -7.82 0.18
CA GLU A 103 13.67 -8.83 -0.75
C GLU A 103 14.54 -8.96 -2.00
N PRO A 104 14.54 -10.14 -2.65
CA PRO A 104 15.22 -10.32 -3.93
C PRO A 104 14.71 -9.33 -4.99
N ILE A 105 15.62 -8.77 -5.79
CA ILE A 105 15.29 -7.79 -6.84
C ILE A 105 14.30 -8.32 -7.89
N ASN A 106 14.27 -9.65 -8.08
CA ASN A 106 13.40 -10.35 -9.02
C ASN A 106 12.15 -10.95 -8.35
N LYS A 107 11.86 -10.61 -7.10
CA LYS A 107 10.64 -11.04 -6.42
C LYS A 107 9.42 -10.46 -7.14
N THR A 108 8.45 -11.33 -7.42
CA THR A 108 7.15 -10.94 -7.94
C THR A 108 6.16 -10.80 -6.78
N TYR A 109 5.29 -9.80 -6.86
CA TYR A 109 4.28 -9.53 -5.85
C TYR A 109 2.87 -9.71 -6.44
N THR A 110 1.99 -10.33 -5.66
CA THR A 110 0.54 -10.30 -5.94
C THR A 110 0.02 -8.89 -5.67
N THR A 111 -0.66 -8.27 -6.62
CA THR A 111 -1.21 -6.92 -6.47
C THR A 111 -2.62 -6.93 -5.92
N PHE A 112 -3.13 -5.76 -5.52
CA PHE A 112 -4.54 -5.58 -5.22
C PHE A 112 -5.43 -5.96 -6.44
N ASP A 113 -6.54 -6.64 -6.18
CA ASP A 113 -7.57 -6.94 -7.19
C ASP A 113 -8.59 -5.82 -7.22
N HIS A 114 -8.58 -4.97 -8.24
CA HIS A 114 -9.47 -3.81 -8.34
C HIS A 114 -10.97 -4.14 -8.42
N GLU A 115 -11.37 -5.36 -8.79
CA GLU A 115 -12.77 -5.73 -9.03
C GLU A 115 -13.51 -6.21 -7.76
N ASP A 116 -12.79 -6.72 -6.75
CA ASP A 116 -13.40 -7.29 -5.54
C ASP A 116 -13.92 -6.22 -4.54
N SER A 117 -15.23 -6.02 -4.41
CA SER A 117 -15.78 -5.07 -3.43
C SER A 117 -15.54 -5.42 -1.95
N GLY A 118 -15.10 -6.64 -1.66
CA GLY A 118 -14.82 -7.11 -0.30
C GLY A 118 -13.47 -6.65 0.26
N PHE A 119 -13.32 -6.80 1.58
CA PHE A 119 -12.00 -6.67 2.19
C PHE A 119 -11.20 -7.96 1.95
N ASN A 120 -10.13 -7.87 1.17
CA ASN A 120 -9.15 -8.94 0.98
C ASN A 120 -7.74 -8.45 1.35
N THR A 121 -6.85 -9.39 1.65
CA THR A 121 -5.45 -9.09 1.99
C THR A 121 -4.51 -9.25 0.79
N ALA A 122 -5.02 -9.50 -0.41
CA ALA A 122 -4.20 -9.50 -1.62
C ALA A 122 -3.59 -8.11 -1.81
N GLY A 123 -2.33 -8.02 -2.24
CA GLY A 123 -1.63 -6.73 -2.37
C GLY A 123 -0.94 -6.22 -1.10
N PHE A 124 -1.29 -6.70 0.08
CA PHE A 124 -0.49 -6.42 1.29
C PHE A 124 0.70 -7.37 1.36
N HIS A 125 1.91 -6.84 1.58
CA HIS A 125 3.14 -7.61 1.64
C HIS A 125 4.00 -7.23 2.84
N PRO A 126 4.52 -8.18 3.63
CA PRO A 126 4.52 -9.62 3.39
C PRO A 126 3.13 -10.25 3.52
N ASN A 127 2.79 -11.16 2.60
CA ASN A 127 1.61 -12.02 2.67
C ASN A 127 2.08 -13.48 2.86
N LYS A 128 1.25 -14.33 3.45
CA LYS A 128 1.56 -15.75 3.67
C LYS A 128 1.40 -16.53 2.38
#